data_AF-A0A1F1KTJ6-F1
#
_entry.id   AF-A0A1F1KTJ6-F1
#
_cell.length_a   1.000
_cell.length_b   1.000
_cell.length_c   1.000
_cell.angle_alpha   90.00
_cell.angle_beta   90.00
_cell.angle_gamma   90.00
#
_symmetry.space_group_name_H-M   'P 1'
#
loop_
_entity.id
_entity.type
_entity.pdbx_description
1 polymer ?
#
loop_
_entity_poly.entity_id
_entity_poly.type
_entity_poly.pdbx_seq_one_letter_code
_entity_poly.pdbx_strand_id
1 'polypeptide(L)'
;MYILWKLQKENIDIGTLKLALQETAKKRETINSIESYSEILEEIEENQNMIKQWNVYKNKFNYASEIEFIDTCSAVRDILEKIF
;
A
#
# COMPACT_ATOMS: atom_id res chain seq x y z
N MET A 1 3.93 2.60 4.46
CA MET A 1 3.32 1.25 4.45
C MET A 1 4.39 0.17 4.31
N TYR A 2 5.23 0.19 3.27
CA TYR A 2 6.31 -0.77 3.03
C TYR A 2 7.17 -1.14 4.26
N ILE A 3 7.78 -0.14 4.93
CA ILE A 3 8.70 -0.40 6.05
C ILE A 3 8.00 -1.14 7.20
N LEU A 4 6.78 -0.71 7.55
CA LEU A 4 5.99 -1.36 8.60
C LEU A 4 5.68 -2.81 8.21
N TRP A 5 5.24 -3.03 6.98
CA TRP A 5 4.95 -4.37 6.47
C TRP A 5 6.20 -5.27 6.46
N LYS A 6 7.31 -4.77 5.92
CA LYS A 6 8.58 -5.48 5.85
C LYS A 6 9.09 -5.92 7.23
N LEU A 7 8.97 -5.05 8.24
CA LEU A 7 9.53 -5.29 9.56
C LEU A 7 8.57 -5.98 10.53
N GLN A 8 7.27 -5.81 10.36
CA GLN A 8 6.27 -6.15 11.40
C GLN A 8 5.12 -7.01 10.90
N LYS A 9 5.10 -7.47 9.64
CA LYS A 9 3.97 -8.28 9.11
C LYS A 9 3.59 -9.48 10.00
N GLU A 10 4.56 -10.13 10.64
CA GLU A 10 4.32 -11.27 11.54
C GLU A 10 3.66 -10.86 12.87
N ASN A 11 3.77 -9.59 13.26
CA ASN A 11 3.20 -9.03 14.49
C ASN A 11 1.86 -8.33 14.25
N ILE A 12 1.40 -8.24 13.00
CA ILE A 12 0.15 -7.57 12.65
C ILE A 12 -0.99 -8.58 12.71
N ASP A 13 -1.98 -8.30 13.56
CA ASP A 13 -3.24 -9.03 13.56
C ASP A 13 -4.06 -8.65 12.31
N ILE A 14 -4.12 -9.57 11.35
CA ILE A 14 -4.80 -9.34 10.06
C ILE A 14 -6.31 -9.14 10.24
N GLY A 15 -6.93 -9.79 11.23
CA GLY A 15 -8.36 -9.63 11.51
C GLY A 15 -8.72 -8.20 11.92
N THR A 16 -7.95 -7.63 12.85
CA THR A 16 -8.10 -6.25 13.30
C THR A 16 -7.80 -5.27 12.17
N LEU A 17 -6.76 -5.52 11.37
CA LEU A 17 -6.42 -4.68 10.22
C LEU A 17 -7.55 -4.66 9.18
N LYS A 18 -8.13 -5.84 8.86
CA LYS A 18 -9.27 -5.98 7.96
C LYS A 18 -10.47 -5.17 8.43
N LEU A 19 -10.86 -5.32 9.70
CA LEU A 19 -11.98 -4.58 10.27
C LEU A 19 -11.74 -3.08 10.24
N ALA A 20 -10.56 -2.63 10.67
CA ALA A 20 -10.22 -1.21 10.67
C ALA A 20 -10.26 -0.60 9.25
N LEU A 21 -9.77 -1.33 8.24
CA LEU A 21 -9.81 -0.90 6.85
C LEU A 21 -11.24 -0.81 6.32
N GLN A 22 -12.06 -1.86 6.53
CA GLN A 22 -13.45 -1.89 6.08
C GLN A 22 -14.27 -0.77 6.71
N GLU A 23 -14.16 -0.56 8.02
CA GLU A 23 -14.90 0.51 8.71
C GLU A 23 -14.43 1.90 8.26
N THR A 24 -13.14 2.08 7.99
CA THR A 24 -12.61 3.33 7.42
C THR A 24 -13.16 3.58 6.01
N ALA A 25 -13.22 2.54 5.18
CA ALA A 25 -13.72 2.63 3.81
C ALA A 25 -15.22 2.90 3.76
N LYS A 26 -16.01 2.21 4.59
CA LYS A 26 -17.45 2.49 4.75
C LYS A 26 -17.69 3.93 5.19
N LYS A 27 -16.95 4.41 6.19
CA LYS A 27 -17.07 5.79 6.68
C LYS A 27 -16.75 6.84 5.61
N ARG A 28 -15.86 6.52 4.67
CA ARG A 28 -15.49 7.39 3.54
C ARG A 28 -16.33 7.14 2.29
N GLU A 29 -17.27 6.21 2.33
CA GLU A 29 -18.09 5.78 1.19
C GLU A 29 -17.25 5.25 0.01
N THR A 30 -16.09 4.65 0.29
CA THR A 30 -15.13 4.13 -0.71
C THR A 30 -14.99 2.60 -0.66
N ILE A 31 -16.00 1.88 -0.18
CA ILE A 31 -15.91 0.41 -0.04
C ILE A 31 -15.72 -0.28 -1.41
N ASN A 32 -16.46 0.16 -2.43
CA ASN A 32 -16.38 -0.39 -3.79
C ASN A 32 -14.98 -0.22 -4.40
N SER A 33 -14.33 0.92 -4.15
CA SER A 33 -12.96 1.16 -4.63
C SER A 33 -11.95 0.20 -4.00
N ILE A 34 -12.16 -0.20 -2.75
CA ILE A 34 -11.31 -1.18 -2.09
C ILE A 34 -11.54 -2.58 -2.64
N GLU A 35 -12.76 -2.94 -3.05
CA GLU A 35 -13.02 -4.23 -3.68
C GLU A 35 -12.32 -4.35 -5.05
N SER A 36 -12.21 -3.25 -5.79
CA SER A 36 -11.49 -3.16 -7.06
C SER A 36 -9.99 -2.82 -6.90
N TYR A 37 -9.37 -3.13 -5.76
CA TYR A 37 -8.01 -2.67 -5.47
C TYR A 37 -6.95 -3.16 -6.46
N SER A 38 -7.11 -4.34 -7.07
CA SER A 38 -6.11 -4.89 -8.00
C SER A 38 -5.93 -3.99 -9.21
N GLU A 39 -7.04 -3.61 -9.85
CA GLU A 39 -7.07 -2.75 -11.04
C GLU A 39 -6.50 -1.36 -10.70
N ILE A 40 -6.88 -0.81 -9.54
CA ILE A 40 -6.36 0.48 -9.08
C ILE A 40 -4.85 0.41 -8.81
N LEU A 41 -4.35 -0.68 -8.23
CA LEU A 41 -2.91 -0.86 -7.99
C LEU A 41 -2.13 -1.00 -9.29
N GLU A 42 -2.66 -1.70 -10.29
CA GLU A 42 -2.04 -1.80 -11.62
C GLU A 42 -1.88 -0.42 -12.26
N GLU A 43 -2.93 0.42 -12.23
CA GLU A 43 -2.84 1.80 -12.72
C GLU A 43 -1.81 2.64 -11.95
N ILE A 44 -1.72 2.45 -10.62
CA ILE A 44 -0.76 3.17 -9.77
C ILE A 44 0.68 2.74 -10.09
N GLU A 45 0.93 1.45 -10.23
CA GLU A 45 2.26 0.87 -10.49
C GLU A 45 2.89 1.43 -11.78
N GLU A 46 2.08 1.68 -12.81
CA GLU A 46 2.54 2.21 -14.09
C GLU A 46 2.56 3.75 -14.15
N ASN A 47 2.03 4.43 -13.13
CA ASN A 47 1.86 5.88 -13.13
C ASN A 47 3.19 6.63 -13.05
N GLN A 48 3.63 7.17 -14.19
CA GLN A 48 4.89 7.88 -14.33
C GLN A 48 5.02 9.11 -13.41
N ASN A 49 3.90 9.79 -13.09
CA ASN A 49 3.95 10.93 -12.19
C ASN A 49 4.20 10.48 -10.74
N MET A 50 3.60 9.37 -10.32
CA MET A 50 3.81 8.81 -8.98
C MET A 50 5.23 8.25 -8.83
N ILE A 51 5.74 7.54 -9.85
CA ILE A 51 7.12 7.06 -9.88
C ILE A 51 8.11 8.23 -9.75
N LYS A 52 7.90 9.33 -10.50
CA LYS A 52 8.74 10.54 -10.39
C LYS A 52 8.71 11.14 -8.99
N GLN A 53 7.52 11.25 -8.39
CA GLN A 53 7.38 11.75 -7.02
C GLN A 53 8.07 10.85 -6.00
N TRP A 54 7.97 9.53 -6.17
CA TRP A 54 8.68 8.56 -5.33
C TRP A 54 10.20 8.73 -5.45
N ASN A 55 10.74 8.90 -6.65
CA ASN A 55 12.16 9.11 -6.87
C ASN A 55 12.69 10.37 -6.17
N VAL A 56 11.92 11.47 -6.20
CA VAL A 56 12.26 12.68 -5.43
C VAL A 56 12.26 12.39 -3.93
N TYR A 57 11.27 11.64 -3.44
CA TYR A 57 11.16 11.28 -2.04
C TYR A 57 12.32 10.38 -1.57
N LYS A 58 12.62 9.27 -2.26
CA LYS A 58 13.69 8.35 -1.85
C LYS A 58 15.08 8.99 -1.90
N ASN A 59 15.31 9.94 -2.79
CA ASN A 59 16.56 10.70 -2.84
C ASN A 59 16.71 11.68 -1.67
N LYS A 60 15.61 12.10 -1.04
CA LYS A 60 15.61 13.01 0.10
C LYS A 60 15.78 12.29 1.43
N PHE A 61 15.38 11.02 1.52
CA PHE A 61 15.32 10.28 2.77
C PHE A 61 16.12 8.98 2.70
N ASN A 62 17.25 8.92 3.42
CA ASN A 62 18.18 7.78 3.39
C ASN A 62 17.54 6.44 3.75
N TYR A 63 16.55 6.40 4.63
CA TYR A 63 15.87 5.14 4.97
C TYR A 63 15.04 4.55 3.81
N ALA A 64 14.78 5.35 2.77
CA ALA A 64 14.00 4.95 1.61
C ALA A 64 14.86 4.83 0.33
N SER A 65 16.15 5.12 0.38
CA SER A 65 17.01 5.23 -0.82
C SER A 65 17.10 3.93 -1.62
N GLU A 66 16.97 2.78 -0.95
CA GLU A 66 17.03 1.44 -1.57
C GLU A 66 15.64 0.82 -1.83
N ILE A 67 14.58 1.60 -1.67
CA ILE A 67 13.21 1.12 -1.86
C ILE A 67 12.72 1.60 -3.23
N GLU A 68 12.38 0.67 -4.11
CA GLU A 68 11.75 1.01 -5.39
C GLU A 68 10.27 1.27 -5.22
N PHE A 69 9.68 2.06 -6.12
CA PHE A 69 8.25 2.37 -6.04
C PHE A 69 7.41 1.09 -6.10
N ILE A 70 7.79 0.16 -6.98
CA ILE A 70 7.13 -1.13 -7.15
C ILE A 70 7.17 -1.98 -5.88
N ASP A 71 8.22 -1.87 -5.06
CA ASP A 71 8.29 -2.56 -3.77
C ASP A 71 7.20 -2.07 -2.81
N THR A 72 6.93 -0.75 -2.85
CA THR A 72 5.88 -0.16 -2.03
C THR A 72 4.48 -0.58 -2.47
N CYS A 73 4.22 -0.66 -3.77
CA CYS A 73 2.97 -1.19 -4.32
C CYS A 73 2.80 -2.66 -3.99
N SER A 74 3.85 -3.47 -4.15
CA SER A 74 3.83 -4.90 -3.80
C SER A 74 3.49 -5.13 -2.33
N ALA A 75 4.04 -4.32 -1.42
CA ALA A 75 3.67 -4.41 -0.01
C ALA A 75 2.19 -4.07 0.25
N VAL A 76 1.62 -3.12 -0.49
CA VAL A 76 0.17 -2.81 -0.40
C VAL A 76 -0.65 -3.96 -0.96
N ARG A 77 -0.24 -4.55 -2.09
CA ARG A 77 -0.88 -5.71 -2.72
C ARG A 77 -0.91 -6.90 -1.76
N ASP A 78 0.23 -7.26 -1.18
CA ASP A 78 0.34 -8.33 -0.17
C ASP A 78 -0.60 -8.13 1.02
N ILE A 79 -0.74 -6.88 1.49
CA ILE A 79 -1.65 -6.55 2.60
C ILE A 79 -3.09 -6.79 2.18
N LEU A 80 -3.49 -6.29 1.00
CA LEU A 80 -4.87 -6.36 0.53
C LEU A 80 -5.27 -7.79 0.17
N GLU A 81 -4.37 -8.59 -0.43
CA GLU A 81 -4.57 -10.03 -0.69
C GLU A 81 -4.74 -10.85 0.60
N LYS A 82 -4.18 -10.40 1.72
CA LYS A 82 -4.41 -11.05 3.03
C LYS A 82 -5.72 -10.64 3.67
N ILE A 83 -6.30 -9.52 3.24
CA ILE A 83 -7.53 -8.96 3.80
C ILE A 83 -8.76 -9.42 3.00
N PHE A 84 -8.67 -9.44 1.67
CA PHE A 84 -9.75 -9.74 0.73
C PHE A 84 -9.52 -11.09 0.05
#